data_AF-A0A9E6SVJ5-F1
#
_entry.id   AF-A0A9E6SVJ5-F1
#
_cell.length_a   1.000
_cell.length_b   1.000
_cell.length_c   1.000
_cell.angle_alpha   90.00
_cell.angle_beta   90.00
_cell.angle_gamma   90.00
#
_symmetry.space_group_name_H-M   'P 1'
#
loop_
_entity.id
_entity.type
_entity.pdbx_description
1 polymer ?
#
loop_
_entity_poly.entity_id
_entity_poly.type
_entity_poly.pdbx_seq_one_letter_code
_entity_poly.pdbx_strand_id
1 'polypeptide(L)'
;MKTYKLSELLGLKGAYARRFNYEITSLESKKPQTKSVSAQIMANLYKKSRDLEQELGFLQSDVLNVEAISALKNKLNNDDFWKKNETSVIFTEDGFVSVNKKDVELNSKKEFKNTDKLVFENFQEALKVEILEKYQKVFSNYSKKQLEEKIF
;
A
#
# COMPACT_ATOMS: atom_id res chain seq x y z
N MET A 1 -3.95 10.01 -13.61
CA MET A 1 -3.53 9.19 -12.45
C MET A 1 -4.65 8.25 -12.05
N LYS A 2 -4.41 6.94 -12.09
CA LYS A 2 -5.40 5.92 -11.73
C LYS A 2 -5.63 5.93 -10.21
N THR A 3 -6.89 5.89 -9.78
CA THR A 3 -7.22 5.80 -8.34
C THR A 3 -7.32 4.34 -7.94
N TYR A 4 -6.70 3.97 -6.83
CA TYR A 4 -6.70 2.62 -6.29
C TYR A 4 -7.58 2.54 -5.05
N LYS A 5 -8.25 1.41 -4.88
CA LYS A 5 -8.93 1.06 -3.63
C LYS A 5 -7.97 0.32 -2.71
N LEU A 6 -8.20 0.45 -1.40
CA LEU A 6 -7.40 -0.25 -0.39
C LEU A 6 -7.43 -1.78 -0.59
N SER A 7 -8.57 -2.34 -1.03
CA SER A 7 -8.67 -3.76 -1.38
C SER A 7 -7.75 -4.19 -2.52
N GLU A 8 -7.51 -3.30 -3.50
CA GLU A 8 -6.62 -3.59 -4.64
C GLU A 8 -5.15 -3.61 -4.19
N LEU A 9 -4.77 -2.68 -3.30
CA LEU A 9 -3.41 -2.64 -2.73
C LEU A 9 -3.10 -3.88 -1.88
N LEU A 10 -4.13 -4.43 -1.21
CA LEU A 10 -4.05 -5.70 -0.48
C LEU A 10 -4.06 -6.93 -1.39
N GLY A 11 -4.15 -6.77 -2.72
CA GLY A 11 -4.22 -7.89 -3.66
C GLY A 11 -5.55 -8.65 -3.64
N LEU A 12 -6.58 -8.14 -2.96
CA LEU A 12 -7.88 -8.78 -2.87
C LEU A 12 -8.65 -8.62 -4.19
N LYS A 13 -9.27 -9.71 -4.65
CA LYS A 13 -10.06 -9.74 -5.89
C LYS A 13 -11.42 -10.41 -5.67
N GLY A 14 -12.38 -10.12 -6.54
CA GLY A 14 -13.69 -10.79 -6.56
C GLY A 14 -14.45 -10.70 -5.23
N ALA A 15 -14.88 -11.85 -4.71
CA ALA A 15 -15.67 -11.93 -3.49
C ALA A 15 -14.93 -11.38 -2.26
N TYR A 16 -13.61 -11.61 -2.16
CA TYR A 16 -12.79 -11.12 -1.05
C TYR A 16 -12.71 -9.60 -1.02
N ALA A 17 -12.51 -8.95 -2.17
CA ALA A 17 -12.53 -7.49 -2.26
C ALA A 17 -13.90 -6.90 -1.89
N ARG A 18 -14.99 -7.55 -2.30
CA ARG A 18 -16.35 -7.11 -1.94
C ARG A 18 -16.59 -7.23 -0.44
N ARG A 19 -16.23 -8.36 0.17
CA ARG A 19 -16.36 -8.58 1.62
C ARG A 19 -15.55 -7.55 2.40
N PHE A 20 -14.27 -7.38 2.08
CA PHE A 20 -13.40 -6.39 2.73
C PHE A 20 -13.99 -4.97 2.69
N ASN A 21 -14.43 -4.51 1.51
CA ASN A 21 -14.99 -3.17 1.36
C ASN A 21 -16.31 -3.01 2.14
N TYR A 22 -17.15 -4.05 2.17
CA TYR A 22 -18.37 -4.07 2.98
C TYR A 22 -18.07 -3.99 4.47
N GLU A 23 -17.15 -4.81 4.97
CA GLU A 23 -16.84 -4.89 6.40
C GLU A 23 -16.20 -3.60 6.92
N ILE A 24 -15.32 -2.98 6.14
CA ILE A 24 -14.79 -1.64 6.45
C ILE A 24 -15.91 -0.61 6.54
N THR A 25 -16.80 -0.57 5.55
CA THR A 25 -17.91 0.41 5.51
C THR A 25 -18.88 0.18 6.68
N SER A 26 -19.19 -1.09 6.96
CA SER A 26 -20.03 -1.51 8.08
C SER A 26 -19.43 -1.14 9.42
N LEU A 27 -18.11 -1.30 9.59
CA LEU A 27 -17.41 -0.94 10.82
C LEU A 27 -17.36 0.59 11.00
N GLU A 28 -17.02 1.32 9.96
CA GLU A 28 -16.95 2.79 9.98
C GLU A 28 -18.31 3.46 10.20
N SER A 29 -19.40 2.88 9.69
CA SER A 29 -20.75 3.42 9.92
C SER A 29 -21.19 3.37 11.40
N LYS A 30 -20.66 2.43 12.20
CA LYS A 30 -20.96 2.30 13.64
C LYS A 30 -20.35 3.41 14.50
N LYS A 31 -19.32 4.08 14.00
CA LYS A 31 -18.69 5.23 14.67
C LYS A 31 -18.49 6.31 13.63
N PRO A 32 -19.54 7.09 13.31
CA PRO A 32 -19.45 8.19 12.34
C PRO A 32 -18.39 9.18 12.81
N GLN A 33 -17.18 9.05 12.28
CA GLN A 33 -16.12 10.01 12.49
C GLN A 33 -16.21 11.09 11.43
N THR A 34 -15.66 12.27 11.72
CA THR A 34 -15.51 13.34 10.71
C THR A 34 -14.68 12.90 9.51
N LYS A 35 -13.84 11.86 9.65
CA LYS A 35 -13.03 11.28 8.58
C LYS A 35 -12.98 9.75 8.69
N SER A 36 -13.32 9.05 7.60
CA SER A 36 -13.16 7.60 7.45
C SER A 36 -11.71 7.15 7.68
N VAL A 37 -11.51 6.02 8.36
CA VAL A 37 -10.17 5.47 8.68
C VAL A 37 -9.50 4.96 7.40
N SER A 38 -10.24 4.23 6.58
CA SER A 38 -9.79 3.75 5.26
C SER A 38 -9.42 4.91 4.33
N ALA A 39 -10.21 5.99 4.32
CA ALA A 39 -9.89 7.20 3.56
C ALA A 39 -8.60 7.87 4.04
N GLN A 40 -8.38 7.95 5.36
CA GLN A 40 -7.13 8.48 5.93
C GLN A 40 -5.91 7.61 5.58
N ILE A 41 -6.06 6.29 5.57
CA ILE A 41 -5.01 5.36 5.15
C ILE A 41 -4.63 5.63 3.70
N MET A 42 -5.62 5.66 2.79
CA MET A 42 -5.37 5.95 1.38
C MET A 42 -4.74 7.32 1.16
N ALA A 43 -5.23 8.36 1.83
CA ALA A 43 -4.65 9.69 1.74
C ALA A 43 -3.17 9.73 2.18
N ASN A 44 -2.82 9.01 3.25
CA ASN A 44 -1.45 8.89 3.70
C ASN A 44 -0.57 8.13 2.71
N LEU A 45 -1.09 7.05 2.09
CA LEU A 45 -0.36 6.30 1.06
C LEU A 45 -0.07 7.18 -0.16
N TYR A 46 -1.06 7.93 -0.64
CA TYR A 46 -0.87 8.88 -1.75
C TYR A 46 0.12 9.99 -1.40
N LYS A 47 0.06 10.52 -0.18
CA LYS A 47 1.04 11.51 0.28
C LYS A 47 2.45 10.93 0.30
N LYS A 48 2.64 9.75 0.91
CA LYS A 48 3.94 9.07 0.95
C LYS A 48 4.48 8.76 -0.44
N SER A 49 3.62 8.31 -1.38
CA SER A 49 3.99 8.10 -2.78
C SER A 49 4.56 9.37 -3.39
N ARG A 50 3.87 10.50 -3.23
CA ARG A 50 4.30 11.78 -3.78
C ARG A 50 5.62 12.27 -3.17
N ASP A 51 5.77 12.13 -1.86
CA ASP A 51 7.00 12.50 -1.15
C ASP A 51 8.17 11.61 -1.62
N LEU A 52 7.92 10.33 -1.85
CA LEU A 52 8.89 9.37 -2.39
C LEU A 52 9.26 9.64 -3.84
N GLU A 53 8.29 9.97 -4.67
CA GLU A 53 8.54 10.32 -6.07
C GLU A 53 9.51 11.51 -6.15
N GLN A 54 9.30 12.53 -5.31
CA GLN A 54 10.20 13.67 -5.19
C GLN A 54 11.59 13.28 -4.66
N GLU A 55 11.65 12.44 -3.61
CA GLU A 55 12.92 11.96 -3.04
C GLU A 55 13.74 11.11 -4.05
N LEU A 56 13.06 10.42 -4.96
CA LEU A 56 13.67 9.65 -6.05
C LEU A 56 13.97 10.49 -7.30
N GLY A 57 13.62 11.78 -7.29
CA GLY A 57 13.92 12.73 -8.37
C GLY A 57 12.96 12.66 -9.56
N PHE A 58 11.77 12.06 -9.40
CA PHE A 58 10.77 12.05 -10.45
C PHE A 58 10.08 13.42 -10.56
N LEU A 59 10.01 13.95 -11.77
CA LEU A 59 9.22 15.13 -12.11
C LEU A 59 7.80 14.63 -12.40
N GLN A 60 6.84 15.08 -11.60
CA GLN A 60 5.48 14.53 -11.54
C GLN A 60 4.77 14.50 -12.90
N SER A 61 4.59 13.31 -13.46
CA SER A 61 3.28 12.83 -13.93
C SER A 61 3.31 11.42 -14.49
N ASP A 62 4.46 10.96 -15.00
CA ASP A 62 4.49 9.81 -15.92
C ASP A 62 5.51 8.72 -15.54
N VAL A 63 5.62 8.38 -14.25
CA VAL A 63 6.55 7.33 -13.80
C VAL A 63 5.97 5.96 -14.15
N LEU A 64 6.72 5.15 -14.89
CA LEU A 64 6.41 3.75 -15.15
C LEU A 64 6.94 2.84 -14.04
N ASN A 65 6.31 1.68 -13.85
CA ASN A 65 6.76 0.66 -12.89
C ASN A 65 8.24 0.31 -13.04
N VAL A 66 8.72 0.19 -14.29
CA VAL A 66 10.13 -0.16 -14.56
C VAL A 66 11.10 0.93 -14.11
N GLU A 67 10.70 2.20 -14.20
CA GLU A 67 11.51 3.35 -13.78
C GLU A 67 11.52 3.45 -12.25
N ALA A 68 10.34 3.32 -11.62
CA ALA A 68 10.22 3.27 -10.16
C ALA A 68 11.07 2.14 -9.57
N ILE A 69 10.99 0.91 -10.11
CA ILE A 69 11.80 -0.22 -9.65
C ILE A 69 13.29 0.08 -9.85
N SER A 70 13.69 0.64 -10.99
CA SER A 70 15.10 0.96 -11.26
C SER A 70 15.65 2.01 -10.29
N ALA A 71 14.86 3.04 -9.98
CA ALA A 71 15.24 4.04 -8.97
C ALA A 71 15.35 3.42 -7.57
N LEU A 72 14.43 2.53 -7.20
CA LEU A 72 14.45 1.79 -5.94
C LEU A 72 15.64 0.83 -5.83
N LYS A 73 16.07 0.19 -6.93
CA LYS A 73 17.29 -0.64 -6.96
C LYS A 73 18.53 0.15 -6.53
N ASN A 74 18.63 1.41 -6.95
CA ASN A 74 19.74 2.28 -6.58
C ASN A 74 19.74 2.64 -5.08
N LYS A 75 18.69 2.31 -4.33
CA LYS A 75 18.58 2.51 -2.88
C LYS A 75 18.82 1.22 -2.07
N LEU A 76 19.13 0.07 -2.69
CA LEU A 76 19.25 -1.22 -1.98
C LEU A 76 20.25 -1.21 -0.81
N ASN A 77 21.32 -0.43 -0.92
CA ASN A 77 22.36 -0.29 0.12
C ASN A 77 22.07 0.82 1.15
N ASN A 78 20.92 1.49 1.08
CA ASN A 78 20.53 2.55 2.00
C ASN A 78 19.45 2.04 2.97
N ASP A 79 19.87 1.51 4.11
CA ASP A 79 18.94 0.91 5.07
C ASP A 79 17.98 1.93 5.72
N ASP A 80 18.40 3.17 5.89
CA ASP A 80 17.55 4.23 6.46
C ASP A 80 16.40 4.58 5.52
N PHE A 81 16.64 4.57 4.20
CA PHE A 81 15.60 4.72 3.19
C PHE A 81 14.52 3.64 3.32
N TRP A 82 14.90 2.38 3.50
CA TRP A 82 13.95 1.28 3.61
C TRP A 82 13.16 1.30 4.92
N LYS A 83 13.82 1.58 6.06
CA LYS A 83 13.15 1.71 7.36
C LYS A 83 12.08 2.80 7.35
N LYS A 84 12.36 3.93 6.70
CA LYS A 84 11.41 5.04 6.56
C LYS A 84 10.19 4.68 5.71
N ASN A 85 10.38 3.84 4.69
CA ASN A 85 9.41 3.70 3.59
C ASN A 85 8.77 2.31 3.46
N GLU A 86 8.95 1.41 4.44
CA GLU A 86 8.54 0.00 4.37
C GLU A 86 7.06 -0.26 4.03
N THR A 87 6.14 0.60 4.50
CA THR A 87 4.69 0.51 4.18
C THR A 87 4.25 1.42 3.04
N SER A 88 5.20 1.91 2.24
CA SER A 88 4.92 2.86 1.17
C SER A 88 4.78 2.15 -0.17
N VAL A 89 4.14 2.86 -1.09
CA VAL A 89 3.90 2.44 -2.46
C VAL A 89 4.13 3.65 -3.36
N ILE A 90 4.67 3.43 -4.56
CA ILE A 90 4.73 4.43 -5.61
C ILE A 90 3.58 4.14 -6.58
N PHE A 91 2.67 5.09 -6.75
CA PHE A 91 1.62 5.00 -7.76
C PHE A 91 2.16 5.45 -9.11
N THR A 92 2.13 4.56 -10.09
CA THR A 92 2.71 4.75 -11.43
C THR A 92 1.60 4.86 -12.47
N GLU A 93 1.94 5.19 -13.71
CA GLU A 93 0.95 5.25 -14.80
C GLU A 93 0.33 3.89 -15.10
N ASP A 94 1.16 2.86 -15.09
CA ASP A 94 0.84 1.51 -15.48
C ASP A 94 0.58 0.59 -14.28
N GLY A 95 0.51 1.13 -13.06
CA GLY A 95 0.29 0.33 -11.86
C GLY A 95 0.64 1.00 -10.54
N PHE A 96 1.32 0.22 -9.72
CA PHE A 96 1.97 0.69 -8.51
C PHE A 96 3.15 -0.22 -8.20
N VAL A 97 4.13 0.31 -7.47
CA VAL A 97 5.34 -0.42 -7.04
C VAL A 97 5.43 -0.40 -5.53
N SER A 98 5.55 -1.58 -4.93
CA SER A 98 5.84 -1.72 -3.49
C SER A 98 7.22 -1.14 -3.18
N VAL A 99 7.30 -0.35 -2.10
CA VAL A 99 8.56 0.19 -1.56
C VAL A 99 9.00 -0.66 -0.36
N ASN A 100 8.74 -1.96 -0.42
CA ASN A 100 9.32 -2.94 0.48
C ASN A 100 10.61 -3.50 -0.12
N LYS A 101 11.71 -3.52 0.65
CA LYS A 101 13.03 -3.95 0.18
C LYS A 101 13.00 -5.36 -0.44
N LYS A 102 12.32 -6.31 0.21
CA LYS A 102 12.23 -7.70 -0.26
C LYS A 102 11.44 -7.80 -1.56
N ASP A 103 10.33 -7.09 -1.66
CA ASP A 103 9.53 -7.04 -2.90
C ASP A 103 10.38 -6.45 -4.03
N VAL A 104 11.08 -5.35 -3.79
CA VAL A 104 11.96 -4.71 -4.78
C VAL A 104 13.11 -5.62 -5.18
N GLU A 105 13.76 -6.31 -4.26
CA GLU A 105 14.84 -7.27 -4.56
C GLU A 105 14.32 -8.43 -5.44
N LEU A 106 13.19 -9.03 -5.10
CA LEU A 106 12.57 -10.11 -5.88
C LEU A 106 12.16 -9.62 -7.27
N ASN A 107 11.55 -8.45 -7.31
CA ASN A 107 11.17 -7.82 -8.55
C ASN A 107 12.41 -7.51 -9.39
N SER A 108 13.44 -6.90 -8.83
CA SER A 108 14.63 -6.45 -9.54
C SER A 108 15.39 -7.53 -10.34
N LYS A 109 15.26 -8.79 -9.92
CA LYS A 109 15.88 -9.96 -10.56
C LYS A 109 15.10 -10.49 -11.76
N LYS A 110 13.84 -10.09 -11.94
CA LYS A 110 13.02 -10.49 -13.07
C LYS A 110 13.36 -9.61 -14.27
N GLU A 111 13.60 -10.21 -15.44
CA GLU A 111 13.61 -9.50 -16.72
C GLU A 111 12.19 -9.01 -17.00
N PHE A 112 11.88 -7.78 -16.60
CA PHE A 112 10.53 -7.24 -16.73
C PHE A 112 10.19 -6.92 -18.17
N LYS A 113 9.46 -7.83 -18.82
CA LYS A 113 8.67 -7.52 -20.02
C LYS A 113 7.17 -7.32 -19.73
N ASN A 114 6.70 -7.69 -18.53
CA ASN A 114 5.29 -7.60 -18.16
C ASN A 114 5.13 -7.25 -16.66
N THR A 115 4.37 -6.20 -16.37
CA THR A 115 4.14 -5.59 -15.05
C THR A 115 3.08 -6.34 -14.22
N ASP A 116 2.30 -7.23 -14.84
CA ASP A 116 1.34 -8.10 -14.16
C ASP A 116 1.98 -9.14 -13.21
N LYS A 117 3.31 -9.24 -13.17
CA LYS A 117 4.09 -10.22 -12.38
C LYS A 117 4.84 -9.64 -11.19
N LEU A 118 4.57 -8.38 -10.84
CA LEU A 118 5.19 -7.76 -9.68
C LEU A 118 4.74 -8.46 -8.39
N VAL A 119 5.71 -8.68 -7.50
CA VAL A 119 5.51 -9.22 -6.16
C VAL A 119 5.21 -8.07 -5.21
N PHE A 120 4.19 -8.25 -4.37
CA PHE A 120 3.71 -7.27 -3.40
C PHE A 120 3.46 -7.86 -2.01
N GLU A 121 3.84 -9.12 -1.79
CA GLU A 121 3.44 -9.90 -0.60
C GLU A 121 3.89 -9.23 0.70
N ASN A 122 5.13 -8.73 0.75
CA ASN A 122 5.67 -8.11 1.97
C ASN A 122 5.00 -6.76 2.25
N PHE A 123 4.75 -5.95 1.20
CA PHE A 123 3.97 -4.73 1.33
C PHE A 123 2.52 -5.00 1.76
N GLN A 124 1.88 -6.02 1.21
CA GLN A 124 0.49 -6.38 1.56
C GLN A 124 0.37 -6.80 3.01
N GLU A 125 1.31 -7.59 3.52
CA GLU A 125 1.38 -7.96 4.93
C GLU A 125 1.59 -6.73 5.83
N ALA A 126 2.53 -5.86 5.47
CA ALA A 126 2.81 -4.65 6.24
C ALA A 126 1.62 -3.66 6.21
N LEU A 127 0.94 -3.52 5.07
CA LEU A 127 -0.27 -2.71 4.93
C LEU A 127 -1.43 -3.28 5.76
N LYS A 128 -1.62 -4.60 5.77
CA LYS A 128 -2.61 -5.27 6.63
C LYS A 128 -2.36 -4.94 8.10
N VAL A 129 -1.11 -4.98 8.55
CA VAL A 129 -0.73 -4.59 9.93
C VAL A 129 -1.07 -3.12 10.20
N GLU A 130 -0.70 -2.19 9.31
CA GLU A 130 -1.00 -0.76 9.45
C GLU A 130 -2.52 -0.48 9.53
N ILE A 131 -3.31 -1.18 8.71
CA ILE A 131 -4.78 -1.10 8.74
C ILE A 131 -5.28 -1.51 10.12
N LEU A 132 -4.89 -2.69 10.60
CA LEU A 132 -5.36 -3.20 11.89
C LEU A 132 -5.00 -2.24 13.05
N GLU A 133 -3.80 -1.67 13.05
CA GLU A 133 -3.38 -0.71 14.07
C GLU A 133 -4.19 0.59 14.05
N LYS A 134 -4.45 1.15 12.85
CA LYS A 134 -5.26 2.36 12.73
C LYS A 134 -6.71 2.14 13.12
N TYR A 135 -7.28 0.99 12.73
CA TYR A 135 -8.62 0.62 13.16
C TYR A 135 -8.69 0.36 14.66
N GLN A 136 -7.69 -0.29 15.26
CA GLN A 136 -7.67 -0.51 16.71
C GLN A 136 -7.61 0.80 17.51
N LYS A 137 -6.86 1.81 17.02
CA LYS A 137 -6.84 3.15 17.64
C LYS A 137 -8.21 3.82 17.64
N VAL A 138 -9.00 3.61 16.59
CA VAL A 138 -10.32 4.24 16.44
C VAL A 138 -11.43 3.44 17.12
N PHE A 139 -11.36 2.12 17.00
CA PHE A 139 -12.29 1.15 17.56
C PHE A 139 -11.62 0.35 18.69
N SER A 140 -11.19 1.07 19.72
CA SER A 140 -10.45 0.53 20.88
C SER A 140 -11.15 -0.60 21.63
N ASN A 141 -12.46 -0.77 21.43
CA ASN A 141 -13.26 -1.83 22.03
C ASN A 141 -13.06 -3.20 21.35
N TYR A 142 -12.42 -3.24 20.18
CA TYR A 142 -12.05 -4.49 19.51
C TYR A 142 -10.55 -4.76 19.70
N SER A 143 -10.22 -6.03 19.96
CA SER A 143 -8.84 -6.50 19.88
C SER A 143 -8.36 -6.55 18.43
N LYS A 144 -7.04 -6.53 18.21
CA LYS A 144 -6.43 -6.67 16.89
C LYS A 144 -6.92 -7.93 16.16
N LYS A 145 -7.06 -9.05 16.88
CA LYS A 145 -7.58 -10.32 16.35
C LYS A 145 -9.06 -10.22 15.94
N GLN A 146 -9.90 -9.57 16.74
CA GLN A 146 -11.31 -9.35 16.40
C GLN A 146 -11.47 -8.45 15.17
N LEU A 147 -10.61 -7.44 15.02
CA LEU A 147 -10.59 -6.60 13.82
C LEU A 147 -10.12 -7.38 12.60
N GLU A 148 -9.12 -8.23 12.75
CA GLU A 148 -8.63 -9.09 11.69
C GLU A 148 -9.71 -10.03 11.17
N GLU A 149 -10.38 -10.78 12.04
CA GLU A 149 -11.48 -11.71 11.68
C GLU A 149 -12.69 -11.00 11.05
N LYS A 150 -12.89 -9.73 11.38
CA LYS A 150 -13.98 -8.92 10.82
C LYS A 150 -13.64 -8.36 9.44
N ILE A 151 -12.44 -7.81 9.28
CA ILE A 151 -12.05 -7.06 8.09
C ILE A 151 -11.56 -7.99 6.97
N PHE A 152 -10.86 -9.07 7.31
CA PHE A 152 -10.18 -9.98 6.37
C PHE A 152 -10.83 -11.38 6.37
#